data_AF-A0A379WIM4-F1
#
_entry.id   AF-A0A379WIM4-F1
#
_cell.length_a   1.000
_cell.length_b   1.000
_cell.length_c   1.000
_cell.angle_alpha   90.00
_cell.angle_beta   90.00
_cell.angle_gamma   90.00
#
_symmetry.space_group_name_H-M   'P 1'
#
loop_
_entity.id
_entity.type
_entity.pdbx_description
1 polymer ?
#
loop_
_entity_poly.entity_id
_entity_poly.type
_entity_poly.pdbx_seq_one_letter_code
_entity_poly.pdbx_strand_id
1 'polypeptide(L)'
;MAGRGDKNTADGAAVNAMRIMLNQVNIDGTIVIGEGEIDEAPMLYIGEKVGTGHGDAVDIAVDPIEGTRMTAMGQANALAVLAVGDKGCFLNAPDMYMEKLIVGPGAKGAIDLNLPLADNLRNIADALGKPLGDLTVTILAKPRHDEVIAEMAKLGVRVFAIPDGDVAASILTCMPDSEVDVLYGIGGAPEGVVSAAVIRALDGDMQDVCWRAMM
;
A
#
# COMPACT_ATOMS: atom_id res chain seq x y z
N MET A 1 -22.47 -6.03 4.71
CA MET A 1 -21.26 -6.87 4.63
C MET A 1 -20.31 -6.54 5.77
N ALA A 2 -20.08 -5.26 6.06
CA ALA A 2 -19.36 -4.84 7.27
C ALA A 2 -19.98 -5.40 8.57
N GLY A 3 -19.13 -5.84 9.50
CA GLY A 3 -19.51 -6.31 10.84
C GLY A 3 -20.22 -7.67 10.88
N ARG A 4 -20.18 -8.45 9.79
CA ARG A 4 -20.85 -9.76 9.70
C ARG A 4 -19.95 -10.97 9.98
N GLY A 5 -18.68 -10.76 10.31
CA GLY A 5 -17.74 -11.82 10.67
C GLY A 5 -17.27 -12.71 9.51
N ASP A 6 -17.68 -12.40 8.28
CA ASP A 6 -17.30 -13.17 7.08
C ASP A 6 -16.50 -12.29 6.12
N LYS A 7 -15.18 -12.47 6.16
CA LYS A 7 -14.25 -11.71 5.32
C LYS A 7 -14.33 -12.13 3.85
N ASN A 8 -14.48 -13.42 3.56
CA ASN A 8 -14.43 -13.96 2.19
C ASN A 8 -15.68 -13.56 1.41
N THR A 9 -16.85 -13.57 2.06
CA THR A 9 -18.09 -13.10 1.43
C THR A 9 -18.08 -11.60 1.18
N ALA A 10 -17.50 -10.81 2.09
CA ALA A 10 -17.34 -9.37 1.87
C ALA A 10 -16.44 -9.10 0.67
N ASP A 11 -15.30 -9.78 0.63
CA ASP A 11 -14.28 -9.66 -0.41
C ASP A 11 -14.80 -10.07 -1.79
N GLY A 12 -15.36 -11.28 -1.91
CA GLY A 12 -15.92 -11.76 -3.18
C GLY A 12 -17.05 -10.87 -3.72
N ALA A 13 -17.81 -10.20 -2.85
CA ALA A 13 -18.81 -9.23 -3.29
C ALA A 13 -18.19 -7.94 -3.84
N ALA A 14 -17.09 -7.45 -3.24
CA ALA A 14 -16.35 -6.30 -3.74
C ALA A 14 -15.66 -6.60 -5.07
N VAL A 15 -14.99 -7.75 -5.18
CA VAL A 15 -14.38 -8.27 -6.42
C VAL A 15 -15.41 -8.27 -7.55
N ASN A 16 -16.57 -8.88 -7.31
CA ASN A 16 -17.63 -8.98 -8.32
C ASN A 16 -18.14 -7.59 -8.74
N ALA A 17 -18.40 -6.70 -7.78
CA ALA A 17 -18.89 -5.35 -8.07
C ALA A 17 -17.86 -4.54 -8.87
N MET A 18 -16.60 -4.57 -8.45
CA MET A 18 -15.51 -3.86 -9.13
C MET A 18 -15.33 -4.36 -10.57
N ARG A 19 -15.32 -5.67 -10.79
CA ARG A 19 -15.20 -6.28 -12.12
C ARG A 19 -16.36 -5.88 -13.05
N ILE A 20 -17.59 -5.90 -12.54
CA ILE A 20 -18.77 -5.47 -13.31
C ILE A 20 -18.66 -4.01 -13.75
N MET A 21 -18.17 -3.14 -12.87
CA MET A 21 -18.00 -1.72 -13.18
C MET A 21 -16.85 -1.49 -14.16
N LEU A 22 -15.70 -2.15 -13.97
CA LEU A 22 -14.56 -2.06 -14.89
C LEU A 22 -14.96 -2.44 -16.32
N ASN A 23 -15.76 -3.50 -16.50
CA ASN A 23 -16.23 -3.95 -17.81
C ASN A 23 -17.22 -3.02 -18.52
N GLN A 24 -17.63 -1.92 -17.88
CA GLN A 24 -18.43 -0.85 -18.50
C GLN A 24 -17.59 0.36 -18.92
N VAL A 25 -16.31 0.40 -18.55
CA VAL A 25 -15.40 1.51 -18.84
C VAL A 25 -14.73 1.31 -20.21
N ASN A 26 -14.58 2.39 -20.98
CA ASN A 26 -13.89 2.40 -22.27
C ASN A 26 -12.37 2.37 -22.11
N ILE A 27 -11.84 1.18 -21.81
CA ILE A 27 -10.41 0.84 -21.78
C ILE A 27 -10.14 -0.56 -22.35
N ASP A 28 -8.92 -0.81 -22.85
CA ASP A 28 -8.34 -2.15 -23.01
C ASP A 28 -7.46 -2.45 -21.79
N GLY A 29 -8.13 -2.76 -20.67
CA GLY A 29 -7.48 -2.96 -19.38
C GLY A 29 -6.90 -4.36 -19.23
N THR A 30 -5.76 -4.46 -18.54
CA THR A 30 -5.18 -5.73 -18.10
C THR A 30 -4.89 -5.66 -16.61
N ILE A 31 -5.45 -6.61 -15.85
CA ILE A 31 -5.13 -6.75 -14.42
C ILE A 31 -3.68 -7.21 -14.30
N VAL A 32 -2.84 -6.41 -13.65
CA VAL A 32 -1.43 -6.77 -13.38
C VAL A 32 -1.19 -7.00 -11.89
N ILE A 33 -2.07 -6.47 -11.04
CA ILE A 33 -2.15 -6.77 -9.61
C ILE A 33 -3.63 -6.98 -9.30
N GLY A 34 -3.96 -8.10 -8.67
CA GLY A 34 -5.33 -8.43 -8.27
C GLY A 34 -5.38 -9.60 -7.30
N GLU A 35 -6.46 -10.38 -7.35
CA GLU A 35 -6.81 -11.40 -6.35
C GLU A 35 -5.86 -12.63 -6.34
N GLY A 36 -5.01 -12.76 -7.37
CA GLY A 36 -4.05 -13.85 -7.49
C GLY A 36 -3.90 -14.36 -8.93
N GLU A 37 -3.29 -15.53 -9.07
CA GLU A 37 -3.15 -16.22 -10.34
C GLU A 37 -4.49 -16.82 -10.81
N ILE A 38 -4.62 -17.09 -12.12
CA ILE A 38 -5.87 -17.60 -12.73
C ILE A 38 -6.38 -18.91 -12.09
N ASP A 39 -5.46 -19.74 -11.57
CA ASP A 39 -5.81 -21.01 -10.93
C ASP A 39 -6.37 -20.83 -9.51
N GLU A 40 -6.12 -19.67 -8.89
CA GLU A 40 -6.47 -19.37 -7.50
C GLU A 40 -7.60 -18.34 -7.40
N ALA A 41 -7.73 -17.46 -8.40
CA ALA A 41 -8.70 -16.37 -8.45
C ALA A 41 -9.64 -16.48 -9.66
N PRO A 42 -10.95 -16.68 -9.47
CA PRO A 42 -11.91 -16.78 -10.58
C PRO A 42 -12.24 -15.43 -11.25
N MET A 43 -11.91 -14.32 -10.59
CA MET A 43 -12.18 -12.94 -11.03
C MET A 43 -11.02 -12.05 -10.59
N LEU A 44 -10.71 -11.03 -11.39
CA LEU A 44 -9.62 -10.09 -11.18
C LEU A 44 -8.26 -10.79 -10.99
N TYR A 45 -8.03 -11.88 -11.73
CA TYR A 45 -6.75 -12.59 -11.73
C TYR A 45 -5.71 -11.86 -12.57
N ILE A 46 -4.43 -12.10 -12.28
CA ILE A 46 -3.30 -11.52 -13.00
C ILE A 46 -3.36 -11.94 -14.48
N GLY A 47 -3.42 -10.95 -15.37
CA GLY A 47 -3.58 -11.12 -16.81
C GLY A 47 -5.02 -11.04 -17.31
N GLU A 48 -6.01 -10.91 -16.42
CA GLU A 48 -7.41 -10.77 -16.85
C GLU A 48 -7.60 -9.49 -17.71
N LYS A 49 -8.31 -9.65 -18.83
CA LYS A 49 -8.76 -8.53 -19.66
C LYS A 49 -10.05 -7.95 -19.12
N VAL A 50 -10.07 -6.64 -18.87
CA VAL A 50 -11.24 -5.90 -18.37
C VAL A 50 -11.47 -4.62 -19.17
N GLY A 51 -12.70 -4.11 -19.12
CA GLY A 51 -13.12 -2.96 -19.93
C GLY A 51 -13.90 -3.38 -21.18
N THR A 52 -14.41 -2.39 -21.92
CA THR A 52 -15.13 -2.65 -23.18
C THR A 52 -14.20 -3.05 -24.33
N GLY A 53 -12.88 -2.94 -24.15
CA GLY A 53 -11.88 -3.18 -25.20
C GLY A 53 -11.72 -2.00 -26.17
N HIS A 54 -12.42 -0.90 -25.94
CA HIS A 54 -12.23 0.37 -26.64
C HIS A 54 -11.37 1.31 -25.82
N GLY A 55 -10.58 2.17 -26.45
CA GLY A 55 -9.73 3.15 -25.74
C GLY A 55 -8.30 2.66 -25.56
N ASP A 56 -7.60 3.26 -24.60
CA ASP A 56 -6.17 3.02 -24.40
C ASP A 56 -5.91 1.67 -23.73
N ALA A 57 -4.76 1.09 -24.08
CA ALA A 57 -4.25 -0.10 -23.40
C ALA A 57 -3.62 0.33 -22.07
N VAL A 58 -4.18 -0.15 -20.96
CA VAL A 58 -3.79 0.27 -19.61
C VAL A 58 -3.53 -0.94 -18.71
N ASP A 59 -2.60 -0.76 -17.78
CA ASP A 59 -2.40 -1.70 -16.69
C ASP A 59 -3.25 -1.27 -15.49
N ILE A 60 -3.80 -2.26 -14.79
CA ILE A 60 -4.74 -2.06 -13.69
C ILE A 60 -4.25 -2.84 -12.48
N ALA A 61 -4.15 -2.15 -11.36
CA ALA A 61 -3.92 -2.75 -10.05
C ALA A 61 -5.16 -2.57 -9.18
N VAL A 62 -5.68 -3.66 -8.62
CA VAL A 62 -6.87 -3.65 -7.77
C VAL A 62 -6.57 -4.22 -6.41
N ASP A 63 -7.22 -3.63 -5.40
CA ASP A 63 -7.41 -4.21 -4.08
C ASP A 63 -8.87 -3.95 -3.67
N PRO A 64 -9.80 -4.86 -4.03
CA PRO A 64 -11.22 -4.68 -3.83
C PRO A 64 -11.62 -4.38 -2.38
N ILE A 65 -10.93 -4.96 -1.40
CA ILE A 65 -11.03 -4.59 0.00
C ILE A 65 -9.66 -4.67 0.67
N GLU A 66 -9.01 -3.51 0.77
CA GLU A 66 -7.89 -3.32 1.67
C GLU A 66 -8.40 -3.44 3.12
N GLY A 67 -7.95 -4.48 3.82
CA GLY A 67 -8.42 -4.81 5.17
C GLY A 67 -9.72 -5.62 5.24
N THR A 68 -9.82 -6.74 4.52
CA THR A 68 -10.96 -7.69 4.59
C THR A 68 -11.35 -8.08 6.03
N ARG A 69 -10.37 -8.28 6.93
CA ARG A 69 -10.60 -8.54 8.37
C ARG A 69 -11.28 -7.36 9.05
N MET A 70 -10.84 -6.13 8.77
CA MET A 70 -11.43 -4.91 9.34
C MET A 70 -12.88 -4.77 8.90
N THR A 71 -13.19 -5.03 7.63
CA THR A 71 -14.57 -5.09 7.12
C THR A 71 -15.39 -6.13 7.86
N ALA A 72 -14.91 -7.37 7.97
CA ALA A 72 -15.62 -8.46 8.64
C ALA A 72 -15.94 -8.11 10.11
N MET A 73 -15.02 -7.43 10.79
CA MET A 73 -15.15 -7.02 12.19
C MET A 73 -15.84 -5.67 12.39
N GLY A 74 -16.18 -4.95 11.32
CA GLY A 74 -16.78 -3.61 11.41
C GLY A 74 -15.84 -2.55 12.01
N GLN A 75 -14.53 -2.72 11.79
CA GLN A 75 -13.49 -1.79 12.23
C GLN A 75 -13.28 -0.68 11.18
N ALA A 76 -12.66 0.41 11.62
CA ALA A 76 -12.33 1.53 10.74
C ALA A 76 -11.23 1.16 9.72
N ASN A 77 -11.02 2.05 8.74
CA ASN A 77 -9.92 2.04 7.77
C ASN A 77 -9.92 0.92 6.72
N ALA A 78 -11.01 0.17 6.57
CA ALA A 78 -11.20 -0.64 5.36
C ALA A 78 -11.65 0.24 4.19
N LEU A 79 -11.09 0.01 3.00
CA LEU A 79 -11.39 0.74 1.77
C LEU A 79 -11.28 -0.16 0.54
N ALA A 80 -11.81 0.29 -0.59
CA ALA A 80 -11.58 -0.33 -1.90
C ALA A 80 -10.60 0.52 -2.70
N VAL A 81 -9.61 -0.10 -3.34
CA VAL A 81 -8.52 0.58 -4.04
C VAL A 81 -8.42 0.11 -5.50
N LEU A 82 -8.15 1.05 -6.39
CA LEU A 82 -7.90 0.83 -7.81
C LEU A 82 -6.86 1.85 -8.27
N ALA A 83 -5.82 1.40 -8.96
CA ALA A 83 -4.88 2.23 -9.69
C ALA A 83 -4.86 1.82 -11.17
N VAL A 84 -4.82 2.83 -12.04
CA VAL A 84 -4.75 2.65 -13.50
C VAL A 84 -3.60 3.50 -14.02
N GLY A 85 -2.80 2.93 -14.92
CA GLY A 85 -1.74 3.66 -15.57
C GLY A 85 -1.42 3.10 -16.95
N ASP A 86 -0.47 3.74 -17.63
CA ASP A 86 -0.02 3.30 -18.94
C ASP A 86 0.44 1.84 -18.91
N LYS A 87 0.22 1.11 -20.01
CA LYS A 87 0.68 -0.27 -20.12
C LYS A 87 2.19 -0.39 -19.81
N GLY A 88 2.53 -1.28 -18.88
CA GLY A 88 3.89 -1.53 -18.40
C GLY A 88 4.37 -0.57 -17.31
N CYS A 89 3.51 0.29 -16.74
CA CYS A 89 3.94 1.27 -15.74
C CYS A 89 4.03 0.71 -14.31
N PHE A 90 3.36 -0.42 -14.02
CA PHE A 90 3.39 -1.06 -12.71
C PHE A 90 4.45 -2.14 -12.66
N LEU A 91 5.14 -2.24 -11.52
CA LEU A 91 6.08 -3.32 -11.26
C LEU A 91 5.30 -4.64 -11.20
N ASN A 92 5.76 -5.65 -11.94
CA ASN A 92 5.27 -7.01 -11.78
C ASN A 92 5.90 -7.61 -10.52
N ALA A 93 5.22 -7.41 -9.39
CA ALA A 93 5.65 -7.90 -8.09
C ALA A 93 5.03 -9.29 -7.84
N PRO A 94 5.83 -10.30 -7.46
CA PRO A 94 5.27 -11.57 -7.00
C PRO A 94 4.51 -11.38 -5.69
N ASP A 95 3.56 -12.27 -5.40
CA ASP A 95 2.87 -12.29 -4.11
C ASP A 95 3.83 -12.70 -2.97
N MET A 96 4.50 -11.70 -2.41
CA MET A 96 5.46 -11.84 -1.31
C MET A 96 5.49 -10.57 -0.47
N TYR A 97 6.34 -10.57 0.56
CA TYR A 97 6.56 -9.38 1.38
C TYR A 97 7.59 -8.44 0.75
N MET A 98 7.46 -7.16 1.10
CA MET A 98 8.30 -6.08 0.66
C MET A 98 8.50 -5.12 1.82
N GLU A 99 9.76 -4.75 2.08
CA GLU A 99 10.09 -3.65 2.99
C GLU A 99 9.83 -2.33 2.26
N LYS A 100 9.13 -1.42 2.92
CA LYS A 100 8.65 -0.16 2.36
C LYS A 100 9.16 0.99 3.21
N LEU A 101 9.65 2.04 2.56
CA LEU A 101 9.93 3.35 3.16
C LEU A 101 9.27 4.42 2.30
N ILE A 102 8.28 5.11 2.85
CA ILE A 102 7.41 6.03 2.12
C ILE A 102 7.33 7.37 2.84
N VAL A 103 7.43 8.45 2.07
CA VAL A 103 7.30 9.83 2.55
C VAL A 103 6.48 10.68 1.59
N GLY A 104 5.90 11.76 2.12
CA GLY A 104 5.23 12.77 1.32
C GLY A 104 6.18 13.72 0.58
N PRO A 105 5.63 14.67 -0.19
CA PRO A 105 6.42 15.58 -1.04
C PRO A 105 7.47 16.41 -0.29
N GLY A 106 7.20 16.75 0.97
CA GLY A 106 8.11 17.55 1.80
C GLY A 106 9.45 16.88 2.11
N ALA A 107 9.54 15.55 2.00
CA ALA A 107 10.76 14.78 2.22
C ALA A 107 11.17 13.95 0.99
N LYS A 108 10.63 14.27 -0.18
CA LYS A 108 10.98 13.59 -1.43
C LYS A 108 12.48 13.71 -1.71
N GLY A 109 13.13 12.58 -2.00
CA GLY A 109 14.57 12.49 -2.21
C GLY A 109 15.42 12.47 -0.94
N ALA A 110 14.82 12.46 0.25
CA ALA A 110 15.53 12.40 1.53
C ALA A 110 15.70 10.97 2.09
N ILE A 111 15.18 9.96 1.38
CA ILE A 111 15.17 8.56 1.82
C ILE A 111 16.13 7.68 1.02
N ASP A 112 16.70 6.66 1.67
CA ASP A 112 17.53 5.61 1.08
C ASP A 112 17.48 4.34 1.94
N LEU A 113 16.85 3.27 1.44
CA LEU A 113 16.77 1.98 2.13
C LEU A 113 18.13 1.29 2.34
N ASN A 114 19.20 1.74 1.68
CA ASN A 114 20.55 1.25 1.93
C ASN A 114 21.18 1.87 3.19
N LEU A 115 20.58 2.93 3.74
CA LEU A 115 21.00 3.56 4.98
C LEU A 115 20.28 2.94 6.19
N PRO A 116 20.89 2.97 7.39
CA PRO A 116 20.19 2.61 8.62
C PRO A 116 18.89 3.40 8.80
N LEU A 117 17.86 2.77 9.36
CA LEU A 117 16.56 3.43 9.61
C LEU A 117 16.72 4.72 10.41
N ALA A 118 17.55 4.72 11.44
CA ALA A 118 17.81 5.90 12.25
C ALA A 118 18.33 7.10 11.43
N ASP A 119 19.11 6.85 10.38
CA ASP A 119 19.65 7.90 9.52
C ASP A 119 18.59 8.41 8.56
N ASN A 120 17.77 7.52 8.00
CA ASN A 120 16.57 7.91 7.23
C ASN A 120 15.66 8.82 8.05
N LEU A 121 15.30 8.44 9.28
CA LEU A 121 14.40 9.23 10.12
C LEU A 121 14.96 10.63 10.44
N ARG A 122 16.28 10.76 10.62
CA ARG A 122 16.93 12.07 10.80
C ARG A 122 16.88 12.91 9.53
N ASN A 123 17.22 12.32 8.38
CA ASN A 123 17.18 13.01 7.09
C ASN A 123 15.77 13.52 6.76
N ILE A 124 14.76 12.69 7.02
CA ILE A 124 13.35 13.06 6.83
C ILE A 124 12.95 14.20 7.77
N ALA A 125 13.30 14.12 9.06
CA ALA A 125 13.02 15.17 10.03
C ALA A 125 13.66 16.51 9.62
N ASP A 126 14.91 16.47 9.15
CA ASP A 126 15.63 17.65 8.65
C ASP A 126 14.97 18.22 7.39
N ALA A 127 14.56 17.37 6.44
CA ALA A 127 13.86 17.79 5.22
C ALA A 127 12.50 18.46 5.52
N LEU A 128 11.77 17.94 6.52
CA LEU A 128 10.51 18.50 6.98
C LEU A 128 10.68 19.69 7.94
N GLY A 129 11.92 20.03 8.32
CA GLY A 129 12.21 21.13 9.25
C GLY A 129 11.62 20.94 10.65
N LYS A 130 11.51 19.69 11.12
CA LYS A 130 10.94 19.35 12.43
C LYS A 130 11.94 18.59 13.33
N PRO A 131 11.84 18.69 14.65
CA PRO A 131 12.61 17.83 15.55
C PRO A 131 12.29 16.35 15.33
N LEU A 132 13.28 15.47 15.48
CA LEU A 132 13.07 14.02 15.38
C LEU A 132 11.96 13.52 16.31
N GLY A 133 11.82 14.10 17.50
CA GLY A 133 10.77 13.73 18.46
C GLY A 133 9.33 14.05 18.01
N ASP A 134 9.17 14.95 17.05
CA ASP A 134 7.87 15.33 16.48
C ASP A 134 7.56 14.55 15.18
N LEU A 135 8.52 13.74 14.69
CA LEU A 135 8.33 12.89 13.52
C LEU A 135 7.41 11.72 13.88
N THR A 136 6.39 11.50 13.06
CA THR A 136 5.45 10.38 13.26
C THR A 136 5.62 9.32 12.17
N VAL A 137 5.97 8.10 12.60
CA VAL A 137 6.12 6.94 11.72
C VAL A 137 4.92 6.01 11.91
N THR A 138 4.24 5.65 10.82
CA THR A 138 3.23 4.58 10.83
C THR A 138 3.84 3.26 10.36
N ILE A 139 3.41 2.17 10.97
CA ILE A 139 3.94 0.81 10.75
C ILE A 139 2.87 -0.23 11.08
N LEU A 140 2.85 -1.37 10.39
CA LEU A 140 1.96 -2.47 10.74
C LEU A 140 2.34 -3.08 12.10
N ALA A 141 1.37 -3.25 13.00
CA ALA A 141 1.51 -3.88 14.30
C ALA A 141 1.55 -5.41 14.15
N LYS A 142 2.70 -5.95 13.73
CA LYS A 142 2.94 -7.38 13.53
C LYS A 142 4.20 -7.81 14.29
N PRO A 143 4.31 -9.07 14.75
CA PRO A 143 5.48 -9.53 15.50
C PRO A 143 6.83 -9.30 14.81
N ARG A 144 6.85 -9.37 13.47
CA ARG A 144 8.04 -9.07 12.65
C ARG A 144 8.56 -7.63 12.77
N HIS A 145 7.78 -6.73 13.38
CA HIS A 145 8.13 -5.33 13.58
C HIS A 145 8.39 -4.97 15.05
N ASP A 146 8.30 -5.91 15.99
CA ASP A 146 8.45 -5.61 17.42
C ASP A 146 9.80 -4.95 17.74
N GLU A 147 10.88 -5.47 17.13
CA GLU A 147 12.24 -4.94 17.33
C GLU A 147 12.38 -3.52 16.77
N VAL A 148 11.90 -3.27 15.56
CA VAL A 148 12.04 -1.96 14.91
C VAL A 148 11.10 -0.91 15.49
N ILE A 149 9.92 -1.31 15.97
CA ILE A 149 9.05 -0.43 16.77
C ILE A 149 9.78 -0.01 18.05
N ALA A 150 10.44 -0.95 18.74
CA ALA A 150 11.20 -0.63 19.94
C ALA A 150 12.43 0.26 19.65
N GLU A 151 13.08 0.07 18.50
CA GLU A 151 14.18 0.94 18.03
C GLU A 151 13.69 2.37 17.78
N MET A 152 12.61 2.53 17.00
CA MET A 152 12.01 3.84 16.73
C MET A 152 11.57 4.55 18.02
N ALA A 153 10.92 3.83 18.94
CA ALA A 153 10.53 4.38 20.24
C ALA A 153 11.75 4.86 21.07
N LYS A 154 12.88 4.15 21.02
CA LYS A 154 14.13 4.58 21.68
C LYS A 154 14.77 5.80 21.04
N LEU A 155 14.63 5.97 19.72
CA LEU A 155 15.07 7.18 19.01
C LEU A 155 14.22 8.41 19.35
N GLY A 156 13.02 8.20 19.91
CA GLY A 156 12.12 9.24 20.38
C GLY A 156 11.07 9.68 19.36
N VAL A 157 10.97 9.02 18.19
CA VAL A 157 9.90 9.31 17.23
C VAL A 157 8.55 8.79 17.74
N ARG A 158 7.45 9.36 17.24
CA ARG A 158 6.09 8.90 17.53
C ARG A 158 5.78 7.71 16.61
N VAL A 159 5.32 6.59 17.17
CA VAL A 159 5.02 5.38 16.38
C VAL A 159 3.52 5.09 16.39
N PHE A 160 2.90 5.12 15.21
CA PHE A 160 1.50 4.75 14.99
C PHE A 160 1.44 3.32 14.43
N ALA A 161 1.38 2.35 15.34
CA ALA A 161 1.29 0.93 14.99
C ALA A 161 -0.16 0.55 14.63
N ILE A 162 -0.42 0.28 13.34
CA ILE A 162 -1.76 0.00 12.80
C ILE A 162 -1.98 -1.51 12.59
N PRO A 163 -3.19 -2.05 12.79
CA PRO A 163 -3.41 -3.49 12.72
C PRO A 163 -3.27 -4.06 11.30
N ASP A 164 -3.81 -3.36 10.31
CA ASP A 164 -3.87 -3.71 8.88
C ASP A 164 -4.01 -2.41 8.06
N GLY A 165 -3.87 -2.48 6.73
CA GLY A 165 -4.16 -1.37 5.82
C GLY A 165 -2.97 -0.46 5.53
N ASP A 166 -1.89 -0.98 4.95
CA ASP A 166 -0.70 -0.17 4.68
C ASP A 166 -0.81 0.70 3.41
N VAL A 167 -1.72 0.39 2.50
CA VAL A 167 -2.07 1.27 1.37
C VAL A 167 -2.74 2.56 1.87
N ALA A 168 -3.69 2.43 2.79
CA ALA A 168 -4.35 3.60 3.37
C ALA A 168 -3.35 4.48 4.12
N ALA A 169 -2.46 3.84 4.87
CA ALA A 169 -1.49 4.51 5.72
C ALA A 169 -0.36 5.17 4.91
N SER A 170 0.01 4.64 3.74
CA SER A 170 0.99 5.27 2.86
C SER A 170 0.51 6.63 2.37
N ILE A 171 -0.78 6.72 1.99
CA ILE A 171 -1.40 7.97 1.51
C ILE A 171 -1.38 9.06 2.59
N LEU A 172 -1.47 8.68 3.87
CA LEU A 172 -1.45 9.64 4.99
C LEU A 172 -0.16 10.46 5.05
N THR A 173 0.96 9.94 4.52
CA THR A 173 2.23 10.69 4.43
C THR A 173 2.14 11.92 3.52
N CYS A 174 1.17 11.93 2.61
CA CYS A 174 0.94 13.01 1.64
C CYS A 174 -0.24 13.92 2.04
N MET A 175 -0.92 13.64 3.16
CA MET A 175 -2.10 14.41 3.60
C MET A 175 -1.68 15.50 4.60
N PRO A 176 -1.92 16.79 4.32
CA PRO A 176 -1.45 17.89 5.17
C PRO A 176 -2.10 17.92 6.56
N ASP A 177 -3.32 17.40 6.69
CA ASP A 177 -4.06 17.34 7.96
C ASP A 177 -3.75 16.05 8.75
N SER A 178 -2.95 15.15 8.19
CA SER A 178 -2.49 13.93 8.87
C SER A 178 -1.25 14.23 9.71
N GLU A 179 -1.14 13.60 10.87
CA GLU A 179 0.07 13.68 11.68
C GLU A 179 1.17 12.72 11.19
N VAL A 180 0.86 11.79 10.28
CA VAL A 180 1.80 10.78 9.77
C VAL A 180 2.77 11.41 8.77
N ASP A 181 4.06 11.27 9.03
CA ASP A 181 5.13 11.77 8.16
C ASP A 181 5.75 10.67 7.29
N VAL A 182 5.86 9.47 7.86
CA VAL A 182 6.58 8.34 7.26
C VAL A 182 5.75 7.08 7.41
N LEU A 183 5.72 6.25 6.38
CA LEU A 183 5.40 4.83 6.55
C LEU A 183 6.68 4.01 6.41
N TYR A 184 6.93 3.14 7.38
CA TYR A 184 8.04 2.21 7.33
C TYR A 184 7.61 0.82 7.79
N GLY A 185 8.12 -0.22 7.13
CA GLY A 185 8.01 -1.61 7.56
C GLY A 185 7.75 -2.58 6.42
N ILE A 186 7.52 -3.84 6.79
CA ILE A 186 7.33 -4.95 5.86
C ILE A 186 5.83 -5.26 5.70
N GLY A 187 5.34 -5.11 4.47
CA GLY A 187 3.97 -5.37 4.05
C GLY A 187 3.92 -6.16 2.75
N GLY A 188 2.73 -6.40 2.20
CA GLY A 188 2.61 -7.13 0.93
C GLY A 188 3.18 -6.31 -0.25
N ALA A 189 3.84 -6.99 -1.18
CA ALA A 189 4.42 -6.37 -2.36
C ALA A 189 3.36 -5.80 -3.32
N PRO A 190 2.22 -6.48 -3.59
CA PRO A 190 1.13 -5.91 -4.39
C PRO A 190 0.65 -4.54 -3.87
N GLU A 191 0.41 -4.44 -2.57
CA GLU A 191 0.02 -3.21 -1.87
C GLU A 191 1.12 -2.13 -1.94
N GLY A 192 2.38 -2.57 -1.99
CA GLY A 192 3.54 -1.70 -2.22
C GLY A 192 3.47 -1.03 -3.58
N VAL A 193 3.17 -1.77 -4.65
CA VAL A 193 3.05 -1.20 -6.01
C VAL A 193 1.84 -0.26 -6.13
N VAL A 194 0.71 -0.60 -5.51
CA VAL A 194 -0.46 0.30 -5.43
C VAL A 194 -0.10 1.58 -4.68
N SER A 195 0.63 1.47 -3.56
CA SER A 195 1.15 2.62 -2.82
C SER A 195 2.10 3.47 -3.68
N ALA A 196 3.04 2.85 -4.38
CA ALA A 196 3.97 3.56 -5.26
C ALA A 196 3.25 4.36 -6.36
N ALA A 197 2.15 3.81 -6.91
CA ALA A 197 1.34 4.50 -7.91
C ALA A 197 0.73 5.81 -7.36
N VAL A 198 0.10 5.76 -6.18
CA VAL A 198 -0.53 6.94 -5.58
C VAL A 198 0.51 7.92 -5.03
N ILE A 199 1.60 7.45 -4.42
CA ILE A 199 2.67 8.29 -3.90
C ILE A 199 3.36 9.06 -5.03
N ARG A 200 3.61 8.39 -6.18
CA ARG A 200 4.11 9.06 -7.38
C ARG A 200 3.14 10.13 -7.89
N ALA A 201 1.84 9.84 -7.90
CA ALA A 201 0.81 10.80 -8.33
C ALA A 201 0.70 12.02 -7.41
N LEU A 202 0.99 11.84 -6.11
CA LEU A 202 1.00 12.90 -5.10
C LEU A 202 2.34 13.62 -4.96
N ASP A 203 3.33 13.29 -5.80
CA ASP A 203 4.69 13.85 -5.78
C ASP A 203 5.49 13.53 -4.50
N GLY A 204 5.16 12.44 -3.82
CA GLY A 204 5.95 11.89 -2.72
C GLY A 204 7.12 11.02 -3.20
N ASP A 205 7.69 10.26 -2.27
CA ASP A 205 8.79 9.33 -2.55
C ASP A 205 8.60 8.00 -1.82
N MET A 206 8.98 6.92 -2.49
CA MET A 206 8.88 5.56 -1.98
C MET A 206 10.08 4.76 -2.47
N GLN A 207 10.72 4.08 -1.53
CA GLN A 207 11.65 3.01 -1.83
C GLN A 207 11.14 1.71 -1.25
N ASP A 208 11.41 0.63 -1.97
CA ASP A 208 11.04 -0.70 -1.57
C ASP A 208 12.10 -1.75 -1.94
N VAL A 209 12.07 -2.87 -1.22
CA VAL A 209 12.89 -4.04 -1.54
C VAL A 209 12.12 -5.32 -1.22
N CYS A 210 12.13 -6.28 -2.15
CA CYS A 210 11.51 -7.58 -1.93
C CYS A 210 12.14 -8.25 -0.71
N TRP A 211 11.31 -8.53 0.29
CA TRP A 211 11.74 -9.05 1.56
C TRP A 211 11.73 -10.58 1.53
N ARG A 212 12.90 -11.18 1.71
CA ARG A 212 13.05 -12.61 1.97
C ARG A 212 13.34 -12.77 3.45
N ALA A 213 12.50 -13.52 4.15
CA ALA A 213 12.82 -13.98 5.49
C ALA A 213 14.19 -14.65 5.45
N MET A 214 15.15 -14.18 6.27
CA MET A 214 16.38 -14.92 6.49
C MET A 214 15.98 -16.29 7.09
N MET A 215 16.27 -17.37 6.36
CA MET A 215 16.12 -18.74 6.86
C MET A 215 17.11 -19.02 7.99
#